data_AF-A0A3S0TZZ1-F1
#
_entry.id   AF-A0A3S0TZZ1-F1
#
_cell.length_a   1.000
_cell.length_b   1.000
_cell.length_c   1.000
_cell.angle_alpha   90.00
_cell.angle_beta   90.00
_cell.angle_gamma   90.00
#
_symmetry.space_group_name_H-M   'P 1'
#
loop_
_entity.id
_entity.type
_entity.pdbx_description
1 polymer ?
#
loop_
_entity_poly.entity_id
_entity_poly.type
_entity_poly.pdbx_seq_one_letter_code
_entity_poly.pdbx_strand_id
1 'polypeptide(L)'
;MWHPVADEIYYSLYGEQMVCSMSTQLFHIPETKDLKGNADMHTHLIPASYHRVTASGSAQRLMNGESSTSILETLVDCIRNAEQRDRNVRSGLDVMRNAAPSSYKSFVENIIRWQDYTELHLQNAKQITMRITSSSA
;
A
#
# COMPACT_ATOMS: atom_id res chain seq x y z
N MET A 1 2.23 -6.32 -22.44
CA MET A 1 3.42 -6.13 -21.59
C MET A 1 3.06 -5.70 -20.17
N TRP A 2 2.04 -4.87 -19.98
CA TRP A 2 1.69 -4.28 -18.67
C TRP A 2 0.86 -5.15 -17.71
N HIS A 3 0.30 -6.29 -18.16
CA HIS A 3 -0.51 -7.17 -17.29
C HIS A 3 0.18 -7.52 -15.96
N PRO A 4 1.46 -7.95 -15.91
CA PRO A 4 2.09 -8.28 -14.63
C PRO A 4 2.25 -7.06 -13.70
N VAL A 5 2.40 -5.84 -14.25
CA VAL A 5 2.43 -4.62 -13.44
C VAL A 5 1.05 -4.34 -12.85
N ALA A 6 0.00 -4.49 -13.65
CA ALA A 6 -1.37 -4.29 -13.19
C ALA A 6 -1.76 -5.30 -12.10
N ASP A 7 -1.39 -6.58 -12.25
CA ASP A 7 -1.64 -7.64 -11.27
C ASP A 7 -0.94 -7.35 -9.93
N GLU A 8 0.35 -6.99 -9.95
CA GLU A 8 1.10 -6.68 -8.73
C GLU A 8 0.55 -5.43 -8.02
N ILE A 9 0.14 -4.39 -8.76
CA ILE A 9 -0.50 -3.22 -8.14
C ILE A 9 -1.88 -3.58 -7.57
N TYR A 10 -2.63 -4.44 -8.25
CA TYR A 10 -3.91 -4.94 -7.75
C TYR A 10 -3.72 -5.69 -6.42
N TYR A 11 -2.74 -6.60 -6.33
CA TYR A 11 -2.46 -7.31 -5.09
C TYR A 11 -1.98 -6.37 -3.97
N SER A 12 -1.13 -5.39 -4.29
CA SER A 12 -0.73 -4.36 -3.32
C SER A 12 -1.94 -3.59 -2.78
N LEU A 13 -2.82 -3.14 -3.67
CA LEU A 13 -4.04 -2.42 -3.28
C LEU A 13 -5.01 -3.30 -2.47
N TYR A 14 -5.13 -4.59 -2.82
CA TYR A 14 -5.94 -5.53 -2.05
C TYR A 14 -5.41 -5.70 -0.62
N GLY A 15 -4.10 -5.85 -0.46
CA GLY A 15 -3.48 -5.88 0.87
C GLY A 15 -3.77 -4.62 1.67
N GLU A 16 -3.69 -3.45 1.03
CA GLU A 16 -3.96 -2.18 1.70
C GLU A 16 -5.43 -2.04 2.11
N GLN A 17 -6.38 -2.56 1.31
CA GLN A 17 -7.78 -2.62 1.71
C GLN A 17 -7.96 -3.40 3.02
N MET A 18 -7.21 -4.49 3.21
CA MET A 18 -7.22 -5.26 4.45
C MET A 18 -6.63 -4.46 5.61
N VAL A 19 -5.48 -3.79 5.41
CA VAL A 19 -4.88 -2.90 6.41
C VAL A 19 -5.87 -1.81 6.83
N CYS A 20 -6.41 -1.06 5.88
CA CYS A 20 -7.39 0.01 6.11
C CYS A 20 -8.62 -0.48 6.87
N SER A 21 -9.21 -1.59 6.44
CA SER A 21 -10.41 -2.16 7.05
C SER A 21 -10.16 -2.53 8.52
N MET A 22 -9.09 -3.30 8.76
CA MET A 22 -8.76 -3.80 10.08
C MET A 22 -8.30 -2.71 11.05
N SER A 23 -7.48 -1.76 10.59
CA SER A 23 -7.01 -0.67 11.44
C SER A 23 -8.13 0.32 11.77
N THR A 24 -9.03 0.58 10.82
CA THR A 24 -10.20 1.44 11.05
C THR A 24 -11.15 0.81 12.06
N GLN A 25 -11.35 -0.51 12.00
CA GLN A 25 -12.16 -1.25 12.97
C GLN A 25 -11.75 -0.96 14.42
N LEU A 26 -10.45 -0.79 14.69
CA LEU A 26 -9.94 -0.54 16.04
C LEU A 26 -10.45 0.77 16.65
N PHE A 27 -10.84 1.77 15.84
CA PHE A 27 -11.48 2.99 16.34
C PHE A 27 -12.90 2.76 16.88
N HIS A 28 -13.55 1.67 16.47
CA HIS A 28 -14.92 1.33 16.85
C HIS A 28 -15.00 0.36 18.04
N ILE A 29 -13.86 -0.07 18.58
CA ILE A 29 -13.76 -1.00 19.70
C ILE A 29 -13.32 -0.22 20.95
N PRO A 30 -14.09 -0.22 22.05
CA PRO A 30 -13.79 0.60 23.24
C PRO A 30 -12.37 0.43 23.79
N GLU A 31 -11.83 -0.79 23.76
CA GLU A 31 -10.50 -1.16 24.27
C GLU A 31 -9.35 -0.66 23.40
N THR A 32 -9.62 -0.33 22.13
CA THR A 32 -8.59 0.07 21.16
C THR A 32 -8.87 1.41 20.48
N LYS A 33 -9.96 2.10 20.82
CA LYS A 33 -10.36 3.35 20.15
C LYS A 33 -9.29 4.44 20.19
N ASP A 34 -8.48 4.44 21.24
CA ASP A 34 -7.37 5.39 21.46
C ASP A 34 -6.01 4.69 21.36
N LEU A 35 -5.93 3.56 20.64
CA LEU A 35 -4.71 2.78 20.52
C LEU A 35 -3.63 3.62 19.81
N LYS A 36 -2.55 3.90 20.56
CA LYS A 36 -1.41 4.69 20.09
C LYS A 36 -0.85 4.12 18.79
N GLY A 37 -0.48 5.01 17.88
CA GLY A 37 0.02 4.63 16.56
C GLY A 37 -1.07 4.47 15.51
N ASN A 38 -2.32 4.13 15.86
CA ASN A 38 -3.37 3.91 14.85
C ASN A 38 -3.71 5.20 14.07
N ALA A 39 -3.96 6.31 14.78
CA ALA A 39 -4.25 7.61 14.16
C ALA A 39 -3.07 8.12 13.31
N ASP A 40 -1.84 8.06 13.86
CA ASP A 40 -0.64 8.52 13.17
C ASP A 40 -0.36 7.69 11.90
N MET A 41 -0.53 6.36 11.99
CA MET A 41 -0.43 5.44 10.85
C MET A 41 -1.42 5.85 9.74
N HIS A 42 -2.67 6.17 10.10
CA HIS A 42 -3.69 6.60 9.14
C HIS A 42 -3.35 7.90 8.39
N THR A 43 -2.59 8.82 9.01
CA THR A 43 -2.11 10.04 8.31
C THR A 43 -1.19 9.73 7.12
N HIS A 44 -0.60 8.54 7.11
CA HIS A 44 0.26 8.04 6.03
C HIS A 44 -0.43 7.00 5.15
N LEU A 45 -1.34 6.20 5.72
CA LEU A 45 -2.10 5.21 4.97
C LEU A 45 -2.99 5.85 3.92
N ILE A 46 -3.72 6.92 4.26
CA ILE A 46 -4.60 7.63 3.32
C ILE A 46 -3.86 8.11 2.06
N PRO A 47 -2.72 8.84 2.16
CA PRO A 47 -1.98 9.22 0.97
C PRO A 47 -1.34 8.03 0.25
N ALA A 48 -0.95 6.96 0.95
CA ALA A 48 -0.47 5.74 0.31
C ALA A 48 -1.56 5.12 -0.59
N SER A 49 -2.81 5.09 -0.11
CA SER A 49 -3.96 4.60 -0.87
C SER A 49 -4.25 5.41 -2.10
N TYR A 50 -4.21 6.74 -1.99
CA TYR A 50 -4.38 7.61 -3.15
C TYR A 50 -3.38 7.27 -4.27
N HIS A 51 -2.11 7.08 -3.90
CA HIS A 51 -1.08 6.73 -4.87
C HIS A 51 -1.27 5.32 -5.45
N ARG A 52 -1.63 4.32 -4.65
CA ARG A 52 -1.92 2.96 -5.15
C ARG A 52 -3.10 2.92 -6.11
N VAL A 53 -4.18 3.62 -5.80
CA VAL A 53 -5.36 3.73 -6.69
C VAL A 53 -4.97 4.38 -8.01
N THR A 54 -4.18 5.46 -7.95
CA THR A 54 -3.72 6.18 -9.15
C THR A 54 -2.77 5.33 -10.00
N ALA A 55 -1.86 4.60 -9.36
CA ALA A 55 -0.97 3.65 -10.02
C ALA A 55 -1.77 2.52 -10.68
N SER A 56 -2.79 1.99 -10.01
CA SER A 56 -3.67 0.95 -10.55
C SER A 56 -4.37 1.43 -11.82
N GLY A 57 -4.98 2.61 -11.79
CA GLY A 57 -5.59 3.22 -12.97
C GLY A 57 -4.59 3.42 -14.12
N SER A 58 -3.38 3.89 -13.82
CA SER A 58 -2.33 4.10 -14.83
C SER A 58 -1.89 2.77 -15.47
N ALA A 59 -1.70 1.72 -14.67
CA ALA A 59 -1.35 0.39 -15.18
C ALA A 59 -2.47 -0.21 -16.04
N GLN A 60 -3.73 -0.04 -15.65
CA GLN A 60 -4.89 -0.48 -16.42
C GLN A 60 -4.98 0.23 -17.78
N ARG A 61 -4.75 1.55 -17.82
CA ARG A 61 -4.73 2.33 -19.06
C ARG A 61 -3.63 1.84 -20.02
N LEU A 62 -2.43 1.62 -19.50
CA LEU A 62 -1.31 1.05 -20.27
C LEU A 62 -1.59 -0.37 -20.77
N MET A 63 -2.24 -1.20 -19.94
CA MET A 63 -2.68 -2.55 -20.32
C MET A 63 -3.69 -2.54 -21.47
N ASN A 64 -4.58 -1.53 -21.48
CA ASN A 64 -5.61 -1.35 -22.51
C ASN A 64 -5.10 -0.61 -23.77
N GLY A 65 -3.79 -0.38 -23.88
CA GLY A 65 -3.15 0.10 -25.11
C GLY A 65 -2.90 1.61 -25.15
N GLU A 66 -3.22 2.38 -24.10
CA GLU A 66 -2.73 3.75 -24.00
C GLU A 66 -1.20 3.77 -23.84
N SER A 67 -0.53 4.74 -24.44
CA SER A 67 0.94 4.78 -24.51
C SER A 67 1.55 6.16 -24.23
N SER A 68 0.77 7.12 -23.73
CA SER A 68 1.29 8.45 -23.39
C SER A 68 2.37 8.35 -22.31
N THR A 69 3.51 9.01 -22.52
CA THR A 69 4.62 9.07 -21.56
C THR A 69 4.17 9.58 -20.19
N SER A 70 3.23 10.53 -20.15
CA SER A 70 2.71 11.06 -18.89
C SER A 70 1.97 10.02 -18.04
N ILE A 71 1.38 8.98 -18.65
CA ILE A 71 0.74 7.88 -17.90
C ILE A 71 1.82 7.02 -17.23
N LEU A 72 2.91 6.77 -17.94
CA LEU A 72 4.04 6.02 -17.41
C LEU A 72 4.75 6.77 -16.27
N GLU A 73 4.99 8.07 -16.45
CA GLU A 73 5.56 8.93 -15.39
C GLU A 73 4.65 8.93 -14.15
N THR A 74 3.34 9.10 -14.35
CA THR A 74 2.36 9.03 -13.26
C THR A 74 2.39 7.70 -12.52
N LEU A 75 2.45 6.58 -13.25
CA LEU A 75 2.57 5.24 -12.68
C LEU A 75 3.81 5.11 -11.80
N VAL A 76 4.99 5.49 -12.33
CA VAL A 76 6.27 5.38 -11.62
C VAL A 76 6.30 6.25 -10.37
N ASP A 77 5.83 7.50 -10.47
CA ASP A 77 5.81 8.41 -9.34
C ASP A 77 4.83 7.97 -8.26
N CYS A 78 3.66 7.45 -8.63
CA CYS A 78 2.72 6.93 -7.66
C CYS A 78 3.25 5.69 -6.93
N ILE A 79 3.91 4.76 -7.64
CA ILE A 79 4.55 3.59 -7.00
C ILE A 79 5.59 4.05 -5.97
N ARG A 80 6.46 5.01 -6.33
CA ARG A 80 7.50 5.54 -5.44
C ARG A 80 6.92 6.26 -4.22
N ASN A 81 5.89 7.08 -4.43
CA ASN A 81 5.26 7.81 -3.33
C ASN A 81 4.53 6.86 -2.37
N ALA A 82 3.83 5.83 -2.86
CA ALA A 82 3.22 4.81 -2.01
C ALA A 82 4.27 4.11 -1.14
N GLU A 83 5.38 3.66 -1.74
CA GLU A 83 6.50 3.02 -1.03
C GLU A 83 7.11 3.93 0.04
N GLN A 84 7.23 5.23 -0.23
CA GLN A 84 7.74 6.18 0.77
C GLN A 84 6.77 6.31 1.95
N ARG A 85 5.46 6.31 1.71
CA ARG A 85 4.44 6.39 2.76
C ARG A 85 4.38 5.12 3.60
N ASP A 86 4.58 3.95 3.00
CA ASP A 86 4.58 2.66 3.71
C ASP A 86 5.57 2.62 4.87
N ARG A 87 6.74 3.26 4.74
CA ARG A 87 7.73 3.33 5.84
C ARG A 87 7.16 3.97 7.10
N ASN A 88 6.31 4.98 6.94
CA ASN A 88 5.69 5.64 8.08
C ASN A 88 4.43 4.89 8.55
N VAL A 89 3.71 4.21 7.65
CA VAL A 89 2.65 3.25 8.02
C VAL A 89 3.24 2.18 8.94
N ARG A 90 4.38 1.59 8.55
CA ARG A 90 5.13 0.60 9.31
C ARG A 90 5.51 1.11 10.69
N SER A 91 6.04 2.33 10.77
CA SER A 91 6.41 2.96 12.03
C SER A 91 5.21 3.09 12.97
N GLY A 92 4.04 3.49 12.43
CA GLY A 92 2.80 3.57 13.21
C GLY A 92 2.29 2.19 13.66
N LEU A 93 2.39 1.17 12.81
CA LEU A 93 2.05 -0.22 13.16
C LEU A 93 2.95 -0.79 14.26
N ASP A 94 4.25 -0.46 14.25
CA ASP A 94 5.17 -0.88 15.31
C ASP A 94 4.81 -0.25 16.66
N VAL A 95 4.45 1.05 16.67
CA VAL A 95 3.92 1.72 17.86
C VAL A 95 2.62 1.04 18.32
N MET A 96 1.73 0.74 17.39
CA MET A 96 0.45 0.08 17.64
C MET A 96 0.64 -1.30 18.27
N ARG A 97 1.55 -2.12 17.74
CA ARG A 97 1.88 -3.45 18.28
C ARG A 97 2.38 -3.37 19.72
N ASN A 98 3.25 -2.40 20.00
CA ASN A 98 3.85 -2.23 21.31
C ASN A 98 2.84 -1.72 22.35
N ALA A 99 1.88 -0.90 21.92
CA ALA A 99 0.84 -0.33 22.77
C ALA A 99 -0.41 -1.23 22.91
N ALA A 100 -0.59 -2.23 22.05
CA ALA A 100 -1.80 -3.05 22.02
C ALA A 100 -1.99 -3.86 23.31
N PRO A 101 -3.23 -3.94 23.85
CA PRO A 101 -3.57 -4.88 24.90
C PRO A 101 -3.25 -6.32 24.46
N SER A 102 -2.89 -7.19 25.42
CA SER A 102 -2.47 -8.56 25.11
C SER A 102 -3.49 -9.34 24.26
N SER A 103 -4.79 -9.11 24.45
CA SER A 103 -5.87 -9.72 23.66
C SER A 103 -5.90 -9.27 22.19
N TYR A 104 -5.35 -8.10 21.87
CA TYR A 104 -5.35 -7.53 20.51
C TYR A 104 -3.99 -7.62 19.81
N LYS A 105 -2.93 -8.08 20.48
CA LYS A 105 -1.60 -8.21 19.86
C LYS A 105 -1.62 -9.05 18.60
N SER A 106 -2.26 -10.22 18.63
CA SER A 106 -2.38 -11.09 17.45
C SER A 106 -3.17 -10.43 16.31
N PHE A 107 -4.14 -9.58 16.62
CA PHE A 107 -4.89 -8.82 15.61
C PHE A 107 -4.00 -7.77 14.93
N VAL A 108 -3.21 -7.02 15.71
CA VAL A 108 -2.25 -6.04 15.17
C VAL A 108 -1.14 -6.72 14.35
N GLU A 109 -0.64 -7.87 14.79
CA GLU A 109 0.32 -8.67 14.00
C GLU A 109 -0.29 -9.12 12.66
N ASN A 110 -1.59 -9.39 12.61
CA ASN A 110 -2.26 -9.72 11.35
C ASN A 110 -2.33 -8.51 10.41
N ILE A 111 -2.54 -7.29 10.94
CA ILE A 111 -2.45 -6.04 10.15
C ILE A 111 -1.04 -5.87 9.59
N ILE A 112 -0.01 -6.12 10.40
CA ILE A 112 1.40 -6.04 9.96
C ILE A 112 1.69 -7.02 8.80
N ARG A 113 1.16 -8.24 8.85
CA ARG A 113 1.30 -9.20 7.74
C ARG A 113 0.60 -8.73 6.47
N TRP A 114 -0.55 -8.09 6.57
CA TRP A 114 -1.20 -7.46 5.42
C TRP A 114 -0.38 -6.29 4.87
N GLN A 115 0.28 -5.51 5.74
CA GLN A 115 1.22 -4.48 5.31
C GLN A 115 2.44 -5.09 4.60
N ASP A 116 3.00 -6.21 5.08
CA ASP A 116 4.08 -6.93 4.41
C ASP A 116 3.67 -7.39 3.00
N TYR A 117 2.47 -7.95 2.87
CA TYR A 117 1.90 -8.36 1.59
C TYR A 117 1.76 -7.16 0.63
N THR A 118 1.23 -6.05 1.16
CA THR A 118 1.04 -4.79 0.44
C THR A 118 2.35 -4.24 -0.12
N GLU A 119 3.40 -4.20 0.70
CA GLU A 119 4.72 -3.70 0.34
C GLU A 119 5.44 -4.62 -0.66
N LEU A 120 5.36 -5.93 -0.46
CA LEU A 120 5.96 -6.93 -1.35
C LEU A 120 5.45 -6.75 -2.79
N HIS A 121 4.14 -6.69 -2.96
CA HIS A 121 3.52 -6.56 -4.27
C HIS A 121 3.80 -5.19 -4.92
N LEU A 122 3.89 -4.11 -4.13
CA LEU A 122 4.31 -2.81 -4.65
C LEU A 122 5.76 -2.83 -5.16
N GLN A 123 6.67 -3.51 -4.45
CA GLN A 123 8.06 -3.68 -4.88
C GLN A 123 8.17 -4.49 -6.17
N ASN A 124 7.39 -5.56 -6.30
CA ASN A 124 7.34 -6.35 -7.53
C ASN A 124 6.86 -5.49 -8.70
N ALA A 125 5.78 -4.73 -8.53
CA ALA A 125 5.27 -3.81 -9.54
C ALA A 125 6.34 -2.79 -9.97
N LYS A 126 7.08 -2.22 -9.01
CA LYS A 126 8.19 -1.31 -9.25
C LYS A 126 9.29 -1.94 -10.10
N GLN A 127 9.74 -3.14 -9.72
CA GLN A 127 10.81 -3.85 -10.43
C GLN A 127 10.40 -4.22 -11.87
N ILE A 128 9.17 -4.71 -12.06
CA ILE A 128 8.65 -5.05 -13.39
C ILE A 128 8.54 -3.79 -14.25
N THR A 129 8.00 -2.70 -13.69
CA THR A 129 7.90 -1.41 -14.39
C THR A 129 9.27 -0.96 -14.87
N MET A 130 10.29 -1.00 -14.00
CA MET A 130 11.67 -0.65 -14.37
C MET A 130 12.23 -1.54 -15.49
N ARG A 131 11.98 -2.85 -15.47
CA ARG A 131 12.43 -3.76 -16.54
C ARG A 131 11.79 -3.39 -17.87
N ILE A 132 10.49 -3.12 -17.89
CA ILE A 132 9.76 -2.72 -19.10
C ILE A 132 10.33 -1.42 -19.68
N THR A 133 10.52 -0.41 -18.83
CA THR A 133 11.01 0.90 -19.28
C THR A 133 12.48 0.86 -19.70
N SER A 134 13.31 0.04 -19.05
CA SER A 134 14.73 -0.11 -19.42
C SER A 134 14.92 -0.90 -20.71
N SER A 135 13.98 -1.78 -21.06
CA SER A 135 14.01 -2.57 -22.31
C SER A 135 13.50 -1.81 -23.52
N SER A 136 12.96 -0.60 -23.30
CA SER A 136 12.34 0.26 -24.33
C SER A 136 13.22 1.47 -24.70
N ALA A 137 14.41 1.58 -24.09
CA ALA A 137 15.42 2.60 -24.36
C ALA A 137 16.57 1.99 -25.17
#